data_AF-A0A496A3A0-F1
#
_entry.id   AF-A0A496A3A0-F1
#
_cell.length_a   1.000
_cell.length_b   1.000
_cell.length_c   1.000
_cell.angle_alpha   90.00
_cell.angle_beta   90.00
_cell.angle_gamma   90.00
#
_symmetry.space_group_name_H-M   'P 1'
#
loop_
_entity.id
_entity.type
_entity.pdbx_description
1 polymer ?
#
loop_
_entity_poly.entity_id
_entity_poly.type
_entity_poly.pdbx_seq_one_letter_code
_entity_poly.pdbx_strand_id
1 'polypeptide(L)'
;MQDGKRIQKRHPYIWTKRAVGILICAALCTVIASAQKSENKNQQARTWADLGVTPAHQTQLEVLWELKRQKEIQAVKDLKTLNRFAKDSLVEDTEIQETLDAFRAKRTEAQKQIEKIEAELLRTLPTQAQLHLTLLGILDNGVPRRITKPQTSKKTETTPPQGK
;
A
#
# COMPACT_ATOMS: atom_id res chain seq x y z
N MET A 1 76.95 14.91 -26.04
CA MET A 1 76.59 14.81 -24.60
C MET A 1 75.27 15.55 -24.43
N GLN A 2 74.13 15.04 -23.94
CA GLN A 2 73.60 13.78 -23.40
C GLN A 2 72.09 13.79 -23.77
N ASP A 3 71.56 12.75 -24.43
CA ASP A 3 70.65 11.71 -23.87
C ASP A 3 69.31 12.16 -23.27
N GLY A 4 68.22 11.51 -23.73
CA GLY A 4 66.89 11.73 -23.17
C GLY A 4 65.72 10.92 -23.76
N LYS A 5 65.90 9.64 -24.14
CA LYS A 5 64.76 8.74 -24.42
C LYS A 5 64.05 8.38 -23.10
N ARG A 6 62.90 8.99 -22.81
CA ARG A 6 62.01 8.53 -21.72
C ARG A 6 61.02 7.49 -22.23
N ILE A 7 61.28 6.23 -21.88
CA ILE A 7 60.30 5.14 -21.95
C ILE A 7 59.34 5.30 -20.77
N GLN A 8 58.07 5.60 -21.03
CA GLN A 8 57.01 5.59 -20.03
C GLN A 8 56.66 4.14 -19.65
N LYS A 9 57.00 3.75 -18.41
CA LYS A 9 56.52 2.52 -17.79
C LYS A 9 55.03 2.67 -17.45
N ARG A 10 54.16 1.84 -18.05
CA ARG A 10 52.74 1.72 -17.69
C ARG A 10 52.61 1.05 -16.31
N HIS A 11 51.85 1.64 -15.40
CA HIS A 11 51.50 1.08 -14.09
C HIS A 11 50.21 0.22 -14.19
N PRO A 12 50.27 -1.13 -14.04
CA PRO A 12 49.09 -2.00 -14.11
C PRO A 12 48.32 -2.14 -12.77
N TYR A 13 48.79 -1.49 -11.70
CA TYR A 13 48.41 -1.84 -10.32
C TYR A 13 47.06 -1.26 -9.84
N ILE A 14 46.49 -0.29 -10.56
CA ILE A 14 45.24 0.40 -10.15
C ILE A 14 43.98 -0.38 -10.59
N TRP A 15 44.08 -1.17 -11.66
CA TRP A 15 42.94 -1.91 -12.23
C TRP A 15 42.52 -3.12 -11.38
N THR A 16 43.48 -3.83 -10.79
CA THR A 16 43.20 -5.05 -10.00
C THR A 16 42.46 -4.74 -8.69
N LYS A 17 42.80 -3.65 -8.00
CA LYS A 17 42.10 -3.25 -6.75
C LYS A 17 40.64 -2.87 -6.98
N ARG A 18 40.32 -2.25 -8.12
CA ARG A 18 38.93 -1.91 -8.50
C ARG A 18 38.12 -3.16 -8.85
N ALA A 19 38.71 -4.13 -9.54
CA ALA A 19 38.03 -5.39 -9.88
C ALA A 19 37.66 -6.22 -8.63
N VAL A 20 38.56 -6.28 -7.63
CA VAL A 20 38.30 -7.01 -6.38
C VAL A 20 37.16 -6.35 -5.57
N GLY A 21 37.13 -5.02 -5.49
CA GLY A 21 36.05 -4.31 -4.80
C GLY A 21 34.67 -4.54 -5.42
N ILE A 22 34.59 -4.59 -6.76
CA ILE A 22 33.34 -4.88 -7.48
C ILE A 22 32.87 -6.32 -7.23
N LEU A 23 33.78 -7.29 -7.20
CA LEU A 23 33.45 -8.69 -6.94
C LEU A 23 32.90 -8.90 -5.52
N ILE A 24 33.43 -8.20 -4.52
CA ILE A 24 32.92 -8.28 -3.14
C ILE A 24 31.51 -7.68 -3.05
N CYS A 25 31.24 -6.54 -3.68
CA CYS A 25 29.90 -5.96 -3.71
C CYS A 25 28.89 -6.87 -4.44
N ALA A 26 29.29 -7.47 -5.57
CA ALA A 26 28.42 -8.40 -6.30
C ALA A 26 28.08 -9.64 -5.47
N ALA A 27 29.05 -10.18 -4.71
CA ALA A 27 28.84 -11.32 -3.81
C ALA A 27 27.92 -10.98 -2.62
N LEU A 28 28.05 -9.79 -2.03
CA LEU A 28 27.15 -9.36 -0.95
C LEU A 28 25.72 -9.16 -1.46
N CYS A 29 25.54 -8.58 -2.65
CA CYS A 29 24.23 -8.41 -3.27
C CYS A 29 23.53 -9.75 -3.58
N THR A 30 24.26 -10.77 -4.04
CA THR A 30 23.67 -12.10 -4.31
C THR A 30 23.32 -12.86 -3.04
N VAL A 31 24.08 -12.69 -1.95
CA VAL A 31 23.73 -13.24 -0.63
C VAL A 31 22.49 -12.57 -0.06
N ILE A 32 22.39 -11.23 -0.12
CA ILE A 32 21.20 -10.49 0.33
C ILE A 32 19.97 -10.86 -0.51
N ALA A 33 20.10 -10.96 -1.83
CA ALA A 33 19.02 -11.38 -2.71
C ALA A 33 18.57 -12.83 -2.44
N SER A 34 19.50 -13.72 -2.08
CA SER A 34 19.18 -15.11 -1.72
C SER A 34 18.53 -15.23 -0.34
N ALA A 35 18.93 -14.41 0.63
CA ALA A 35 18.27 -14.31 1.94
C ALA A 35 16.83 -13.82 1.80
N GLN A 36 16.59 -12.76 1.03
CA GLN A 36 15.23 -12.28 0.70
C GLN A 36 14.39 -13.33 -0.05
N LYS A 37 15.01 -14.11 -0.94
CA LYS A 37 14.33 -15.20 -1.66
C LYS A 37 13.98 -16.39 -0.76
N SER A 38 14.71 -16.61 0.33
CA SER A 38 14.42 -17.67 1.30
C SER A 38 13.26 -17.31 2.24
N GLU A 39 13.18 -16.04 2.67
CA GLU A 39 12.06 -15.52 3.46
C GLU A 39 10.74 -15.55 2.68
N ASN A 40 10.79 -15.21 1.39
CA ASN A 40 9.61 -15.21 0.51
C ASN A 40 9.06 -16.61 0.21
N LYS A 41 9.88 -17.67 0.28
CA LYS A 41 9.43 -19.04 -0.02
C LYS A 41 8.60 -19.67 1.10
N ASN A 42 8.73 -19.19 2.34
CA ASN A 42 8.00 -19.72 3.50
C ASN A 42 6.68 -18.99 3.77
N GLN A 43 6.38 -17.90 3.07
CA GLN A 43 5.08 -17.22 3.15
C GLN A 43 4.11 -17.85 2.15
N GLN A 44 3.75 -19.13 2.37
CA GLN A 44 2.61 -19.71 1.68
C GLN A 44 1.37 -18.95 2.14
N ALA A 45 0.76 -18.18 1.24
CA ALA A 45 -0.42 -17.38 1.55
C ALA A 45 -1.53 -18.31 2.06
N ARG A 46 -1.85 -18.23 3.36
CA ARG A 46 -2.94 -19.01 3.94
C ARG A 46 -4.24 -18.63 3.25
N THR A 47 -4.96 -19.62 2.75
CA THR A 47 -6.25 -19.41 2.11
C THR A 47 -7.31 -19.12 3.16
N TRP A 48 -8.43 -18.52 2.75
CA TRP A 48 -9.59 -18.29 3.62
C TRP A 48 -10.11 -19.60 4.24
N ALA A 49 -10.03 -20.71 3.50
CA ALA A 49 -10.38 -22.03 4.01
C ALA A 49 -9.44 -22.50 5.13
N ASP A 50 -8.13 -22.24 5.02
CA ASP A 50 -7.14 -22.55 6.06
C ASP A 50 -7.38 -21.75 7.35
N LEU A 51 -8.09 -20.63 7.25
CA LEU A 51 -8.49 -19.79 8.38
C LEU A 51 -9.86 -20.18 8.96
N GLY A 52 -10.49 -21.25 8.46
CA GLY A 52 -11.80 -21.72 8.89
C GLY A 52 -12.98 -20.82 8.44
N VAL A 53 -12.78 -20.01 7.39
CA VAL A 53 -13.84 -19.18 6.83
C VAL A 53 -14.72 -20.03 5.92
N THR A 54 -15.97 -20.22 6.32
CA THR A 54 -16.98 -20.97 5.55
C THR A 54 -17.50 -20.12 4.38
N PRO A 55 -18.14 -20.72 3.36
CA PRO A 55 -18.81 -19.96 2.30
C PRO A 55 -19.84 -18.96 2.84
N ALA A 56 -20.56 -19.31 3.90
CA ALA A 56 -21.50 -18.39 4.55
C ALA A 56 -20.79 -17.15 5.14
N HIS A 57 -19.62 -17.35 5.77
CA HIS A 57 -18.80 -16.24 6.26
C HIS A 57 -18.28 -15.37 5.10
N GLN A 58 -17.92 -15.97 3.96
CA GLN A 58 -17.48 -15.22 2.78
C GLN A 58 -18.58 -14.29 2.26
N THR A 59 -19.81 -14.80 2.11
CA THR A 59 -20.95 -13.97 1.69
C THR A 59 -21.21 -12.81 2.65
N GLN A 60 -21.15 -13.05 3.97
CA GLN A 60 -21.32 -12.00 4.96
C GLN A 60 -20.19 -10.94 4.91
N LEU A 61 -18.95 -11.37 4.69
CA LEU A 61 -17.80 -10.49 4.52
C LEU A 61 -17.89 -9.64 3.24
N GLU A 62 -18.37 -10.22 2.13
CA GLU A 62 -18.62 -9.50 0.89
C GLU A 62 -19.70 -8.42 1.06
N VAL A 63 -20.80 -8.77 1.74
CA VAL A 63 -21.87 -7.82 2.07
C VAL A 63 -21.33 -6.67 2.94
N LEU A 64 -20.55 -6.99 3.97
CA LEU A 64 -19.91 -5.98 4.83
C LEU A 64 -18.98 -5.07 4.01
N TRP A 65 -18.17 -5.66 3.15
CA TRP A 65 -17.22 -4.92 2.32
C TRP A 65 -17.92 -3.98 1.34
N GLU A 66 -18.94 -4.46 0.63
CA GLU A 66 -19.69 -3.63 -0.32
C GLU A 66 -20.48 -2.54 0.41
N LEU A 67 -21.05 -2.82 1.58
CA LEU A 67 -21.66 -1.80 2.43
C LEU A 67 -20.66 -0.70 2.80
N LYS A 68 -19.49 -1.06 3.33
CA LYS A 68 -18.42 -0.11 3.68
C LYS A 68 -18.02 0.74 2.47
N ARG A 69 -17.84 0.11 1.31
CA ARG A 69 -17.49 0.78 0.05
C ARG A 69 -18.56 1.77 -0.39
N GLN A 70 -19.84 1.40 -0.36
CA GLN A 70 -20.94 2.29 -0.74
C GLN A 70 -21.04 3.49 0.20
N LYS A 71 -20.87 3.29 1.51
CA LYS A 71 -20.88 4.37 2.49
C LYS A 71 -19.68 5.31 2.33
N GLU A 72 -18.50 4.79 1.99
CA GLU A 72 -17.34 5.62 1.66
C GLU A 72 -17.60 6.47 0.42
N ILE A 73 -18.12 5.89 -0.66
CA ILE A 73 -18.48 6.62 -1.88
C ILE A 73 -19.47 7.75 -1.56
N GLN A 74 -20.47 7.48 -0.72
CA GLN A 74 -21.44 8.48 -0.30
C GLN A 74 -20.79 9.58 0.55
N ALA A 75 -19.95 9.21 1.53
CA ALA A 75 -19.24 10.17 2.36
C ALA A 75 -18.34 11.10 1.53
N VAL A 76 -17.65 10.58 0.51
CA VAL A 76 -16.86 11.39 -0.42
C VAL A 76 -17.73 12.37 -1.21
N LYS A 77 -18.92 11.96 -1.64
CA LYS A 77 -19.89 12.86 -2.30
C LYS A 77 -20.36 13.96 -1.34
N ASP A 78 -20.73 13.61 -0.13
CA ASP A 78 -21.21 14.57 0.87
C ASP A 78 -20.11 15.57 1.27
N LEU A 79 -18.86 15.10 1.38
CA LEU A 79 -17.70 15.97 1.62
C LEU A 79 -17.46 16.97 0.48
N LYS A 80 -17.77 16.63 -0.78
CA LYS A 80 -17.70 17.60 -1.88
C LYS A 80 -18.69 18.73 -1.69
N THR A 81 -19.90 18.43 -1.21
CA THR A 81 -20.93 19.42 -0.90
C THR A 81 -20.46 20.34 0.23
N LEU A 82 -19.93 19.78 1.32
CA LEU A 82 -19.37 20.56 2.42
C LEU A 82 -18.18 21.43 1.99
N ASN A 83 -17.32 20.92 1.12
CA ASN A 83 -16.19 21.70 0.57
C ASN A 83 -16.66 22.84 -0.34
N ARG A 84 -17.82 22.72 -0.99
CA ARG A 84 -18.44 23.83 -1.72
C ARG A 84 -18.85 24.94 -0.75
N PHE A 85 -19.51 24.59 0.36
CA PHE A 85 -19.91 25.57 1.37
C PHE A 85 -18.73 26.24 2.05
N ALA A 86 -17.63 25.50 2.29
CA ALA A 86 -16.41 26.09 2.82
C ALA A 86 -15.76 27.14 1.88
N LYS A 87 -16.12 27.14 0.60
CA LYS A 87 -15.60 28.10 -0.41
C LYS A 87 -16.58 29.21 -0.74
N ASP A 88 -17.85 29.04 -0.40
CA ASP A 88 -18.92 29.98 -0.74
C ASP A 88 -19.27 30.80 0.50
N SER A 89 -18.88 32.07 0.49
CA SER A 89 -19.08 32.99 1.60
C SER A 89 -20.52 33.52 1.71
N LEU A 90 -21.39 33.17 0.77
CA LEU A 90 -22.78 33.61 0.71
C LEU A 90 -23.77 32.59 1.29
N VAL A 91 -23.29 31.42 1.70
CA VAL A 91 -24.13 30.40 2.34
C VAL A 91 -24.40 30.82 3.78
N GLU A 92 -25.67 30.82 4.17
CA GLU A 92 -26.11 31.15 5.52
C GLU A 92 -25.63 30.11 6.54
N ASP A 93 -25.24 30.57 7.74
CA ASP A 93 -24.74 29.70 8.82
C ASP A 93 -25.74 28.59 9.19
N THR A 94 -27.04 28.86 9.08
CA THR A 94 -28.11 27.88 9.32
C THR A 94 -28.08 26.74 8.31
N GLU A 95 -27.88 27.03 7.02
CA GLU A 95 -27.80 26.02 5.96
C GLU A 95 -26.52 25.17 6.10
N ILE A 96 -25.41 25.79 6.51
CA ILE A 96 -24.16 25.09 6.82
C ILE A 96 -24.37 24.13 7.98
N GLN A 97 -25.00 24.58 9.06
CA GLN A 97 -25.25 23.80 10.27
C GLN A 97 -26.17 22.61 9.98
N GLU A 98 -27.30 22.83 9.29
CA GLU A 98 -28.23 21.76 8.90
C GLU A 98 -27.53 20.68 8.05
N THR A 99 -26.69 21.10 7.12
CA THR A 99 -25.96 20.17 6.24
C THR A 99 -24.90 19.39 7.00
N LEU A 100 -24.19 20.02 7.94
CA LEU A 100 -23.24 19.35 8.82
C LEU A 100 -23.93 18.32 9.72
N ASP A 101 -25.07 18.66 10.29
CA ASP A 101 -25.81 17.76 11.17
C ASP A 101 -26.40 16.57 10.39
N ALA A 102 -26.93 16.81 9.20
CA ALA A 102 -27.37 15.74 8.31
C ALA A 102 -26.22 14.81 7.92
N PHE A 103 -25.03 15.36 7.62
CA PHE A 103 -23.84 14.56 7.32
C PHE A 103 -23.40 13.70 8.52
N ARG A 104 -23.34 14.30 9.72
CA ARG A 104 -22.97 13.60 10.97
C ARG A 104 -23.97 12.50 11.32
N ALA A 105 -25.27 12.78 11.19
CA ALA A 105 -26.33 11.81 11.42
C ALA A 105 -26.21 10.60 10.47
N LYS A 106 -26.05 10.85 9.17
CA LYS A 106 -25.83 9.79 8.16
C LYS A 106 -24.59 8.95 8.46
N ARG A 107 -23.48 9.59 8.85
CA ARG A 107 -22.24 8.89 9.19
C ARG A 107 -22.40 8.00 10.42
N THR A 108 -23.06 8.51 11.46
CA THR A 108 -23.33 7.77 12.68
C THR A 108 -24.21 6.56 12.43
N GLU A 109 -25.28 6.73 11.65
CA GLU A 109 -26.17 5.63 11.28
C GLU A 109 -25.45 4.55 10.46
N ALA A 110 -24.64 4.97 9.47
CA ALA A 110 -23.84 4.04 8.69
C ALA A 110 -22.86 3.24 9.55
N GLN A 111 -22.21 3.91 10.51
CA GLN A 111 -21.27 3.28 11.43
C GLN A 111 -21.98 2.24 12.33
N LYS A 112 -23.16 2.56 12.88
CA LYS A 112 -23.96 1.60 13.66
C LYS A 112 -24.35 0.36 12.86
N GLN A 113 -24.71 0.52 11.59
CA GLN A 113 -25.03 -0.60 10.70
C GLN A 113 -23.83 -1.51 10.46
N ILE A 114 -22.65 -0.91 10.24
CA ILE A 114 -21.38 -1.63 10.08
C ILE A 114 -21.03 -2.39 11.36
N GLU A 115 -21.05 -1.72 12.51
CA GLU A 115 -20.73 -2.30 13.81
C GLU A 115 -21.64 -3.48 14.17
N LYS A 116 -22.93 -3.39 13.83
CA LYS A 116 -23.86 -4.49 14.04
C LYS A 116 -23.47 -5.74 13.25
N ILE A 117 -23.17 -5.59 11.96
CA ILE A 117 -22.77 -6.70 11.08
C ILE A 117 -21.41 -7.26 11.51
N GLU A 118 -20.46 -6.38 11.88
CA GLU A 118 -19.16 -6.81 12.40
C GLU A 118 -19.30 -7.59 13.70
N ALA A 119 -20.14 -7.14 14.64
CA ALA A 119 -20.39 -7.86 15.89
C ALA A 119 -21.02 -9.23 15.66
N GLU A 120 -21.89 -9.37 14.66
CA GLU A 120 -22.45 -10.67 14.26
C GLU A 120 -21.38 -11.59 13.67
N LEU A 121 -20.51 -11.06 12.79
CA LEU A 121 -19.38 -11.79 12.20
C LEU A 121 -18.34 -12.22 13.24
N LEU A 122 -18.03 -11.37 14.21
CA LEU A 122 -17.06 -11.66 15.27
C LEU A 122 -17.53 -12.79 16.22
N ARG A 123 -18.83 -13.05 16.30
CA ARG A 123 -19.38 -14.17 17.08
C ARG A 123 -19.20 -15.53 16.40
N THR A 124 -19.12 -15.55 15.07
CA THR A 124 -19.14 -16.79 14.27
C THR A 124 -17.80 -17.09 13.61
N LEU A 125 -16.99 -16.07 13.32
CA LEU A 125 -15.68 -16.23 12.71
C LEU A 125 -14.68 -16.88 13.67
N PRO A 126 -13.83 -17.81 13.19
CA PRO A 126 -12.69 -18.30 13.96
C PRO A 126 -11.73 -17.17 14.33
N THR A 127 -11.17 -17.20 15.54
CA THR A 127 -10.26 -16.15 16.07
C THR A 127 -9.10 -15.84 15.12
N GLN A 128 -8.57 -16.85 14.43
CA GLN A 128 -7.48 -16.65 13.47
C GLN A 128 -7.96 -15.86 12.24
N ALA A 129 -9.16 -16.14 11.71
CA ALA A 129 -9.75 -15.35 10.66
C ALA A 129 -10.01 -13.90 11.12
N GLN A 130 -10.50 -13.70 12.35
CA GLN A 130 -10.71 -12.36 12.92
C GLN A 130 -9.41 -11.55 12.93
N LEU A 131 -8.30 -12.15 13.39
CA LEU A 131 -6.99 -11.50 13.38
C LEU A 131 -6.56 -11.08 11.96
N HIS A 132 -6.62 -12.00 11.00
CA HIS A 132 -6.23 -11.72 9.62
C HIS A 132 -7.11 -10.63 8.98
N LEU A 133 -8.42 -10.71 9.19
CA LEU A 133 -9.38 -9.74 8.69
C LEU A 133 -9.20 -8.34 9.32
N THR A 134 -8.84 -8.29 10.60
CA THR A 134 -8.52 -7.04 11.29
C THR A 134 -7.23 -6.42 10.74
N LEU A 135 -6.19 -7.24 10.53
CA LEU A 135 -4.93 -6.78 9.92
C LEU A 135 -5.12 -6.26 8.48
N LEU A 136 -6.05 -6.85 7.72
CA LEU A 136 -6.44 -6.38 6.39
C LEU A 136 -7.32 -5.12 6.42
N GLY A 137 -7.80 -4.70 7.60
CA GLY A 137 -8.73 -3.59 7.76
C GLY A 137 -10.13 -3.89 7.23
N ILE A 138 -10.48 -5.18 7.12
CA ILE A 138 -11.85 -5.61 6.79
C ILE A 138 -12.71 -5.56 8.03
N LEU A 139 -12.16 -5.95 9.19
CA LEU A 139 -12.77 -5.76 10.52
C LEU A 139 -12.10 -4.58 11.24
N ASP A 140 -12.88 -3.77 11.92
CA ASP A 140 -12.45 -2.77 12.91
C ASP A 140 -11.57 -1.60 12.41
N ASN A 141 -11.48 -1.39 11.10
CA ASN A 141 -10.93 -0.15 10.55
C ASN A 141 -11.81 0.37 9.41
N GLY A 142 -12.12 1.66 9.47
CA GLY A 142 -12.83 2.37 8.42
C GLY A 142 -12.08 2.27 7.10
N VAL A 143 -12.77 1.72 6.10
CA VAL A 143 -12.31 1.46 4.73
C VAL A 143 -11.11 0.49 4.67
N PRO A 144 -11.17 -0.57 3.84
CA PRO A 144 -10.00 -1.42 3.60
C PRO A 144 -8.80 -0.55 3.24
N ARG A 145 -7.69 -0.68 4.00
CA ARG A 145 -6.44 0.00 3.65
C ARG A 145 -6.19 -0.30 2.18
N ARG A 146 -6.13 0.75 1.34
CA ARG A 146 -5.50 0.61 0.03
C ARG A 146 -4.10 0.10 0.33
N ILE A 147 -3.87 -1.19 0.11
CA ILE A 147 -2.52 -1.74 0.08
C ILE A 147 -1.85 -0.92 -1.01
N THR A 148 -1.04 0.04 -0.58
CA THR A 148 -0.36 1.00 -1.42
C THR A 148 0.25 0.22 -2.57
N LYS A 149 -0.15 0.60 -3.80
CA LYS A 149 0.48 0.11 -5.03
C LYS A 149 1.99 0.04 -4.78
N PRO A 150 2.67 -1.08 -5.07
CA PRO A 150 4.12 -1.13 -4.93
C PRO A 150 4.72 0.05 -5.68
N GLN A 151 5.39 0.93 -4.94
CA GLN A 151 6.07 2.08 -5.48
C GLN A 151 7.24 1.62 -6.36
N THR A 152 7.31 2.24 -7.54
CA THR A 152 8.52 2.51 -8.34
C THR A 152 9.22 1.34 -9.03
N SER A 153 8.88 1.14 -10.31
CA SER A 153 9.91 0.97 -11.34
C SER A 153 10.10 2.31 -12.04
N LYS A 154 11.17 3.03 -11.65
CA LYS A 154 11.72 4.14 -12.44
C LYS A 154 12.05 3.56 -13.82
N LYS A 155 11.28 3.93 -14.85
CA LYS A 155 11.78 3.85 -16.22
C LYS A 155 12.86 4.91 -16.34
N THR A 156 14.10 4.45 -16.40
CA THR A 156 15.27 5.22 -16.79
C THR A 156 15.01 5.88 -18.14
N GLU A 157 15.26 7.19 -18.19
CA GLU A 157 15.31 7.99 -19.39
C GLU A 157 16.23 7.33 -20.43
N THR A 158 15.69 6.96 -21.58
CA THR A 158 16.47 6.77 -22.81
C THR A 158 16.65 8.14 -23.46
N THR A 159 17.87 8.66 -23.36
CA THR A 159 18.45 9.78 -24.10
C THR A 159 18.20 9.64 -25.62
N PRO A 160 17.92 10.73 -26.37
CA PRO A 160 17.72 10.65 -27.81
C PRO A 160 19.05 10.37 -28.54
N PRO A 161 19.04 9.66 -29.69
CA PRO A 161 20.22 9.55 -30.53
C PRO A 161 20.49 10.89 -31.24
N GLN A 162 21.59 11.54 -30.87
CA GLN A 162 22.25 12.53 -31.73
C GLN A 162 22.93 11.81 -32.90
N GLY A 163 22.78 12.37 -34.09
CA GLY A 163 23.04 11.70 -35.35
C GLY A 163 24.51 11.49 -35.74
N LYS A 164 24.65 10.72 -36.82
CA LYS A 164 25.57 10.93 -37.94
C LYS A 164 24.84 10.52 -39.21
#